data_AF-A0A166TMY1-F1
#
_entry.id   AF-A0A166TMY1-F1
#
_cell.length_a   1.000
_cell.length_b   1.000
_cell.length_c   1.000
_cell.angle_alpha   90.00
_cell.angle_beta   90.00
_cell.angle_gamma   90.00
#
_symmetry.space_group_name_H-M   'P 1'
#
loop_
_entity.id
_entity.type
_entity.pdbx_description
1 polymer ?
#
loop_
_entity_poly.entity_id
_entity_poly.type
_entity_poly.pdbx_seq_one_letter_code
_entity_poly.pdbx_strand_id
1 'polypeptide(L)'
;MAPSVVTLDTTPDFDFTPASTTSTTPAKRTLLLAPPSIASHPHKLQTVLASHDRATTDLQMLDRLSAGHVSLPQSAYDLVLVLTDADGSRVESTRLLSNRAVLSAVADALKPSAELKAQDGGNLANDPTVAREAVLAGLVAAAAGGFTKPDYGEDQVVTLSFGKKRAAAPASDGAVSLGSKPTTAPPVSAPPAGVGFVDFSDDLDMDDDDDDLIDEDTLLTDADLSRPLNI
;
A
#
# COMPACT_ATOMS: atom_id res chain seq x y z
N MET A 1 16.82 -81.14 -31.97
CA MET A 1 15.88 -80.02 -31.76
C MET A 1 16.02 -79.60 -30.32
N ALA A 2 16.68 -78.47 -30.06
CA ALA A 2 16.82 -77.92 -28.70
C ALA A 2 15.79 -76.80 -28.52
N PRO A 3 14.95 -76.83 -27.46
CA PRO A 3 13.98 -75.77 -27.23
C PRO A 3 14.67 -74.52 -26.66
N SER A 4 14.46 -73.38 -27.32
CA SER A 4 14.87 -72.06 -26.83
C SER A 4 14.04 -71.69 -25.60
N VAL A 5 14.72 -71.40 -24.49
CA VAL A 5 14.11 -70.91 -23.26
C VAL A 5 13.89 -69.41 -23.40
N VAL A 6 12.63 -68.98 -23.45
CA VAL A 6 12.24 -67.56 -23.42
C VAL A 6 12.13 -67.15 -21.97
N THR A 7 13.05 -66.30 -21.50
CA THR A 7 12.98 -65.68 -20.17
C THR A 7 12.10 -64.43 -20.26
N LEU A 8 10.84 -64.54 -19.84
CA LEU A 8 9.97 -63.37 -19.64
C LEU A 8 10.41 -62.65 -18.37
N ASP A 9 10.80 -61.38 -18.52
CA ASP A 9 10.94 -60.44 -17.43
C ASP A 9 9.53 -60.02 -16.97
N THR A 10 9.21 -60.31 -15.71
CA THR A 10 7.92 -60.00 -15.08
C THR A 10 8.06 -58.90 -14.04
N THR A 11 9.07 -58.03 -14.14
CA THR A 11 9.16 -56.85 -13.30
C THR A 11 8.01 -55.88 -13.66
N PRO A 12 7.14 -55.51 -12.70
CA PRO A 12 6.08 -54.56 -12.96
C PRO A 12 6.66 -53.13 -13.00
N ASP A 13 6.89 -52.61 -14.20
CA ASP A 13 7.34 -51.22 -14.45
C ASP A 13 6.22 -50.16 -14.30
N PHE A 14 4.99 -50.57 -13.98
CA PHE A 14 3.85 -49.68 -13.79
C PHE A 14 3.28 -49.83 -12.38
N ASP A 15 3.78 -48.99 -11.47
CA ASP A 15 3.21 -48.80 -10.15
C ASP A 15 1.95 -47.92 -10.25
N PHE A 16 0.77 -48.53 -10.04
CA PHE A 16 -0.54 -47.86 -9.95
C PHE A 16 -0.91 -47.56 -8.49
N THR A 17 0.06 -47.46 -7.58
CA THR A 17 -0.24 -46.87 -6.27
C THR A 17 -0.70 -45.43 -6.48
N PRO A 18 -1.89 -45.03 -5.97
CA PRO A 18 -2.23 -43.62 -5.93
C PRO A 18 -1.13 -42.97 -5.12
N ALA A 19 -0.32 -42.14 -5.79
CA ALA A 19 0.73 -41.38 -5.14
C ALA A 19 0.08 -40.74 -3.91
N SER A 20 0.52 -41.17 -2.73
CA SER A 20 0.29 -40.41 -1.51
C SER A 20 0.74 -39.01 -1.88
N THR A 21 -0.22 -38.10 -2.01
CA THR A 21 0.04 -36.69 -2.19
C THR A 21 0.78 -36.27 -0.94
N THR A 22 2.11 -36.44 -0.97
CA THR A 22 3.01 -35.58 -0.25
C THR A 22 2.48 -34.19 -0.59
N SER A 23 1.90 -33.57 0.42
CA SER A 23 1.34 -32.22 0.36
C SER A 23 2.39 -31.35 -0.30
N THR A 24 2.26 -31.17 -1.62
CA THR A 24 3.14 -30.31 -2.39
C THR A 24 2.65 -28.95 -1.99
N THR A 25 3.26 -28.39 -0.94
CA THR A 25 3.11 -26.98 -0.61
C THR A 25 3.24 -26.25 -1.95
N PRO A 26 2.21 -25.50 -2.40
CA PRO A 26 2.26 -24.84 -3.69
C PRO A 26 3.56 -24.05 -3.73
N ALA A 27 4.38 -24.28 -4.76
CA ALA A 27 5.68 -23.64 -4.89
C ALA A 27 5.45 -22.12 -4.86
N LYS A 28 5.97 -21.46 -3.81
CA LYS A 28 5.77 -20.03 -3.59
C LYS A 28 6.40 -19.27 -4.75
N ARG A 29 5.58 -18.59 -5.55
CA ARG A 29 6.07 -17.80 -6.69
C ARG A 29 6.58 -16.46 -6.19
N THR A 30 7.81 -16.14 -6.55
CA THR A 30 8.46 -14.87 -6.16
C THR A 30 8.60 -13.96 -7.37
N LEU A 31 8.28 -12.69 -7.22
CA LEU A 31 8.54 -11.65 -8.22
C LEU A 31 9.66 -10.74 -7.72
N LEU A 32 10.77 -10.66 -8.45
CA LEU A 32 11.86 -9.72 -8.19
C LEU A 32 11.65 -8.45 -9.02
N LEU A 33 11.55 -7.31 -8.33
CA LEU A 33 11.41 -6.00 -8.93
C LEU A 33 12.76 -5.27 -8.95
N ALA A 34 13.37 -5.19 -10.13
CA ALA A 34 14.69 -4.61 -10.33
C ALA A 34 14.62 -3.11 -10.67
N PRO A 35 15.28 -2.20 -9.92
CA PRO A 35 15.50 -0.82 -10.37
C PRO A 35 16.38 -0.74 -11.63
N PRO A 36 16.32 0.36 -12.39
CA PRO A 36 17.10 0.51 -13.63
C PRO A 36 18.61 0.43 -13.39
N SER A 37 19.09 0.92 -12.25
CA SER A 37 20.50 0.85 -11.92
C SER A 37 20.99 -0.58 -11.64
N ILE A 38 20.25 -1.44 -10.93
CA ILE A 38 20.66 -2.86 -10.79
C ILE A 38 20.54 -3.61 -12.13
N ALA A 39 19.54 -3.28 -12.94
CA ALA A 39 19.34 -3.86 -14.27
C ALA A 39 20.50 -3.54 -15.23
N SER A 40 21.11 -2.36 -15.08
CA SER A 40 22.29 -1.93 -15.83
C SER A 40 23.59 -2.64 -15.40
N HIS A 41 23.59 -3.32 -14.24
CA HIS A 41 24.75 -4.01 -13.67
C HIS A 41 24.55 -5.54 -13.69
N PRO A 42 24.84 -6.22 -14.82
CA PRO A 42 24.51 -7.64 -15.01
C PRO A 42 25.17 -8.57 -13.99
N HIS A 43 26.39 -8.24 -13.54
CA HIS A 43 27.09 -9.07 -12.55
C HIS A 43 26.39 -9.06 -11.19
N LYS A 44 25.89 -7.91 -10.72
CA LYS A 44 25.20 -7.80 -9.44
C LYS A 44 23.83 -8.48 -9.51
N LEU A 45 23.10 -8.25 -10.60
CA LEU A 45 21.83 -8.92 -10.87
C LEU A 45 22.01 -10.44 -10.93
N GLN A 46 23.07 -10.95 -11.58
CA GLN A 46 23.37 -12.38 -11.65
C GLN A 46 23.61 -12.97 -10.26
N THR A 47 24.29 -12.26 -9.36
CA THR A 47 24.47 -12.70 -7.96
C THR A 47 23.12 -12.84 -7.24
N VAL A 48 22.21 -11.88 -7.42
CA VAL A 48 20.85 -11.93 -6.82
C VAL A 48 20.01 -13.05 -7.45
N LEU A 49 20.09 -13.25 -8.76
CA LEU A 49 19.38 -14.34 -9.43
C LEU A 49 19.96 -15.72 -9.06
N ALA A 50 21.23 -15.80 -8.70
CA ALA A 50 21.85 -17.07 -8.29
C ALA A 50 21.38 -17.54 -6.91
N SER A 51 20.89 -16.63 -6.05
CA SER A 51 20.32 -16.99 -4.75
C SER A 51 18.85 -17.41 -4.81
N HIS A 52 18.21 -17.30 -5.98
CA HIS A 52 16.80 -17.64 -6.18
C HIS A 52 16.64 -18.76 -7.22
N ASP A 53 15.63 -19.60 -7.03
CA ASP A 53 15.29 -20.62 -8.01
C ASP A 53 14.58 -20.00 -9.23
N ARG A 54 15.12 -20.27 -10.43
CA ARG A 54 14.64 -19.70 -11.69
C ARG A 54 13.29 -20.28 -12.14
N ALA A 55 12.90 -21.45 -11.64
CA ALA A 55 11.61 -22.04 -12.01
C ALA A 55 10.42 -21.36 -11.30
N THR A 56 10.69 -20.77 -10.13
CA THR A 56 9.67 -20.19 -9.23
C THR A 56 9.80 -18.68 -9.09
N THR A 57 10.83 -18.08 -9.69
CA THR A 57 11.13 -16.65 -9.57
C THR A 57 11.05 -15.95 -10.91
N ASP A 58 10.18 -14.95 -10.99
CA ASP A 58 10.07 -14.06 -12.15
C ASP A 58 10.84 -12.75 -11.85
N LEU A 59 11.46 -12.15 -12.87
CA LEU A 59 12.16 -10.87 -12.75
C LEU A 59 11.52 -9.84 -13.67
N GLN A 60 11.17 -8.68 -13.12
CA GLN A 60 10.65 -7.55 -13.89
C GLN A 60 11.41 -6.27 -13.54
N MET A 61 11.64 -5.44 -14.55
CA MET A 61 12.27 -4.13 -14.37
C MET A 61 11.21 -3.09 -13.99
N LEU A 62 11.44 -2.37 -12.90
CA LEU A 62 10.52 -1.35 -12.40
C LEU A 62 10.24 -0.25 -13.42
N ASP A 63 11.24 0.14 -14.21
CA ASP A 63 11.10 1.13 -15.28
C ASP A 63 10.12 0.69 -16.38
N ARG A 64 10.10 -0.62 -16.72
CA ARG A 64 9.15 -1.14 -17.70
C ARG A 64 7.75 -1.27 -17.14
N LEU A 65 7.62 -1.54 -15.85
CA LEU A 65 6.33 -1.54 -15.15
C LEU A 65 5.77 -0.13 -15.04
N SER A 66 6.60 0.86 -14.69
CA SER A 66 6.18 2.27 -14.60
C SER A 66 5.79 2.85 -15.97
N ALA A 67 6.46 2.42 -17.04
CA ALA A 67 6.11 2.76 -18.41
C ALA A 67 4.91 1.98 -18.99
N GLY A 68 4.38 0.97 -18.27
CA GLY A 68 3.24 0.17 -18.72
C GLY A 68 3.58 -0.84 -19.84
N HIS A 69 4.85 -1.17 -20.05
CA HIS A 69 5.30 -2.13 -21.06
C HIS A 69 5.26 -3.60 -20.60
N VAL A 70 4.94 -3.83 -19.32
CA VAL A 70 4.84 -5.16 -18.71
C VAL A 70 3.50 -5.25 -18.01
N SER A 71 2.73 -6.29 -18.34
CA SER A 71 1.52 -6.66 -17.59
C SER A 71 1.85 -7.80 -16.65
N LEU A 72 1.53 -7.63 -15.37
CA LEU A 72 1.67 -8.71 -14.39
C LEU A 72 0.42 -9.60 -14.42
N PRO A 73 0.56 -10.93 -14.25
CA PRO A 73 -0.58 -11.82 -14.07
C PRO A 73 -1.28 -11.53 -12.73
N GLN A 74 -2.61 -11.59 -12.71
CA GLN A 74 -3.40 -11.37 -11.50
C GLN A 74 -3.23 -12.52 -10.50
N SER A 75 -3.09 -12.20 -9.21
CA SER A 75 -3.05 -13.15 -8.09
C SER A 75 -2.11 -14.35 -8.30
N ALA A 76 -0.93 -14.11 -8.87
CA ALA A 76 0.03 -15.17 -9.21
C ALA A 76 1.15 -15.31 -8.19
N TYR A 77 1.52 -14.22 -7.51
CA TYR A 77 2.72 -14.16 -6.67
C TYR A 77 2.39 -14.22 -5.18
N ASP A 78 3.19 -15.00 -4.44
CA ASP A 78 3.13 -15.12 -2.98
C ASP A 78 4.06 -14.11 -2.29
N LEU A 79 5.16 -13.74 -2.96
CA LEU A 79 6.15 -12.79 -2.47
C LEU A 79 6.60 -11.87 -3.61
N VAL A 80 6.62 -10.56 -3.36
CA VAL A 80 7.22 -9.58 -4.25
C VAL A 80 8.40 -8.95 -3.52
N LEU A 81 9.60 -9.05 -4.08
CA LEU A 81 10.83 -8.51 -3.51
C LEU A 81 11.31 -7.32 -4.32
N VAL A 82 11.38 -6.15 -3.68
CA VAL A 82 11.94 -4.93 -4.25
C VAL A 82 13.44 -4.95 -4.07
N LEU A 83 14.16 -4.98 -5.18
CA LEU A 83 15.61 -4.99 -5.18
C LEU A 83 16.18 -3.60 -4.83
N THR A 84 17.39 -3.60 -4.27
CA THR A 84 18.17 -2.39 -4.04
C THR A 84 18.85 -1.97 -5.33
N ASP A 85 19.29 -0.72 -5.33
CA ASP A 85 20.18 -0.17 -6.32
C ASP A 85 21.55 -0.90 -6.30
N ALA A 86 22.35 -0.70 -7.35
CA ALA A 86 23.73 -1.10 -7.44
C ALA A 86 24.56 -0.58 -6.26
N ASP A 87 24.28 0.60 -5.75
CA ASP A 87 24.99 1.19 -4.59
C ASP A 87 24.46 0.67 -3.24
N GLY A 88 23.49 -0.24 -3.24
CA GLY A 88 22.82 -0.75 -2.05
C GLY A 88 21.74 0.19 -1.47
N SER A 89 21.59 1.38 -2.06
CA SER A 89 20.50 2.32 -1.75
C SER A 89 19.15 1.85 -2.32
N ARG A 90 18.05 2.53 -2.00
CA ARG A 90 16.72 2.30 -2.58
C ARG A 90 16.08 3.55 -3.19
N VAL A 91 16.84 4.63 -3.38
CA VAL A 91 16.28 5.90 -3.86
C VAL A 91 15.52 5.74 -5.19
N GLU A 92 16.06 4.98 -6.13
CA GLU A 92 15.37 4.73 -7.41
C GLU A 92 14.16 3.81 -7.26
N SER A 93 14.30 2.71 -6.51
CA SER A 93 13.19 1.76 -6.35
C SER A 93 12.02 2.41 -5.61
N THR A 94 12.25 3.22 -4.56
CA THR A 94 11.17 3.95 -3.88
C THR A 94 10.53 4.98 -4.80
N ARG A 95 11.32 5.77 -5.53
CA ARG A 95 10.80 6.78 -6.47
C ARG A 95 9.87 6.17 -7.53
N LEU A 96 10.21 5.00 -8.07
CA LEU A 96 9.37 4.31 -9.06
C LEU A 96 8.15 3.63 -8.42
N LEU A 97 8.28 3.15 -7.18
CA LEU A 97 7.18 2.59 -6.41
C LEU A 97 6.19 3.65 -5.94
N SER A 98 6.61 4.90 -5.70
CA SER A 98 5.70 6.01 -5.38
C SER A 98 4.69 6.32 -6.49
N ASN A 99 4.79 5.67 -7.65
CA ASN A 99 3.75 5.72 -8.68
C ASN A 99 2.61 4.73 -8.36
N ARG A 100 1.41 5.27 -8.15
CA ARG A 100 0.18 4.50 -7.90
C ARG A 100 -0.07 3.39 -8.92
N ALA A 101 0.22 3.63 -10.19
CA ALA A 101 -0.01 2.63 -11.25
C ALA A 101 0.86 1.37 -11.05
N VAL A 102 2.09 1.55 -10.58
CA VAL A 102 3.02 0.43 -10.30
C VAL A 102 2.56 -0.33 -9.07
N LEU A 103 2.25 0.38 -7.98
CA LEU A 103 1.78 -0.25 -6.74
C LEU A 103 0.45 -0.99 -6.91
N SER A 104 -0.49 -0.44 -7.69
CA SER A 104 -1.75 -1.13 -8.02
C SER A 104 -1.52 -2.37 -8.87
N ALA A 105 -0.68 -2.30 -9.90
CA ALA A 105 -0.33 -3.50 -10.69
C ALA A 105 0.34 -4.59 -9.83
N VAL A 106 1.21 -4.19 -8.89
CA VAL A 106 1.83 -5.11 -7.93
C VAL A 106 0.79 -5.68 -6.96
N ALA A 107 -0.12 -4.85 -6.45
CA ALA A 107 -1.21 -5.30 -5.59
C ALA A 107 -2.15 -6.28 -6.29
N ASP A 108 -2.47 -6.06 -7.56
CA ASP A 108 -3.29 -6.98 -8.36
C ASP A 108 -2.57 -8.31 -8.64
N ALA A 109 -1.25 -8.28 -8.79
CA ALA A 109 -0.44 -9.46 -9.03
C ALA A 109 -0.21 -10.33 -7.78
N LEU A 110 -0.29 -9.71 -6.59
CA LEU A 110 -0.20 -10.39 -5.30
C LEU A 110 -1.44 -11.25 -5.02
N LYS A 111 -1.22 -12.46 -4.53
CA LYS A 111 -2.28 -13.30 -3.96
C LYS A 111 -2.82 -12.71 -2.66
N PRO A 112 -4.03 -13.09 -2.22
CA PRO A 112 -4.48 -12.81 -0.85
C PRO A 112 -3.44 -13.33 0.16
N SER A 113 -3.16 -12.55 1.20
CA SER A 113 -2.12 -12.80 2.21
C SER A 113 -0.67 -12.83 1.70
N ALA A 114 -0.42 -12.41 0.45
CA ALA A 114 0.94 -12.29 -0.08
C ALA A 114 1.63 -11.00 0.43
N GLU A 115 2.96 -11.00 0.36
CA GLU A 115 3.79 -9.94 0.93
C GLU A 115 4.64 -9.22 -0.12
N LEU A 116 4.75 -7.90 0.02
CA LEU A 116 5.67 -7.02 -0.66
C LEU A 116 6.79 -6.64 0.33
N LYS A 117 8.03 -7.00 0.01
CA LYS A 117 9.19 -6.82 0.89
C LYS A 117 10.38 -6.20 0.19
N ALA A 118 11.25 -5.65 1.01
CA ALA A 118 12.59 -5.21 0.68
C ALA A 118 13.57 -6.38 0.54
N GLN A 119 14.48 -6.34 -0.41
CA GLN A 119 15.58 -7.32 -0.45
C GLN A 119 16.54 -7.22 0.76
N ASP A 120 16.75 -6.01 1.29
CA ASP A 120 17.72 -5.73 2.36
C ASP A 120 17.11 -5.87 3.76
N GLY A 121 15.83 -6.28 3.86
CA GLY A 121 15.07 -6.32 5.10
C GLY A 121 14.69 -4.94 5.67
N GLY A 122 15.01 -3.85 4.97
CA GLY A 122 14.63 -2.49 5.31
C GLY A 122 13.12 -2.26 5.15
N ASN A 123 12.59 -1.30 5.90
CA ASN A 123 11.14 -1.07 5.90
C ASN A 123 10.69 -0.21 4.70
N LEU A 124 9.87 -0.77 3.80
CA LEU A 124 9.28 -0.01 2.67
C LEU A 124 8.29 1.05 3.14
N ALA A 125 7.60 0.81 4.27
CA ALA A 125 6.63 1.74 4.82
C ALA A 125 7.27 2.94 5.54
N ASN A 126 8.60 3.03 5.61
CA ASN A 126 9.29 4.22 6.15
C ASN A 126 9.13 5.44 5.23
N ASP A 127 8.96 5.25 3.92
CA ASP A 127 8.70 6.35 2.99
C ASP A 127 7.20 6.67 3.00
N PRO A 128 6.79 7.87 3.44
CA PRO A 128 5.38 8.22 3.56
C PRO A 128 4.66 8.26 2.21
N THR A 129 5.38 8.53 1.12
CA THR A 129 4.79 8.56 -0.22
C THR A 129 4.45 7.14 -0.68
N VAL A 130 5.39 6.21 -0.54
CA VAL A 130 5.19 4.79 -0.87
C VAL A 130 4.13 4.19 0.03
N ALA A 131 4.13 4.50 1.32
CA ALA A 131 3.12 4.02 2.27
C ALA A 131 1.72 4.49 1.91
N ARG A 132 1.54 5.77 1.57
CA ARG A 132 0.24 6.32 1.16
C ARG A 132 -0.27 5.64 -0.10
N GLU A 133 0.56 5.51 -1.12
CA GLU A 133 0.15 4.88 -2.38
C GLU A 133 -0.11 3.38 -2.22
N ALA A 134 0.63 2.69 -1.34
CA ALA A 134 0.41 1.28 -1.05
C ALA A 134 -0.95 1.07 -0.37
N VAL A 135 -1.32 1.93 0.57
CA VAL A 135 -2.66 1.92 1.20
C VAL A 135 -3.75 2.23 0.17
N LEU A 136 -3.53 3.20 -0.73
CA LEU A 136 -4.47 3.51 -1.82
C LEU A 136 -4.59 2.39 -2.86
N ALA A 137 -3.59 1.50 -2.93
CA ALA A 137 -3.62 0.28 -3.74
C ALA A 137 -4.24 -0.93 -3.01
N GLY A 138 -4.68 -0.76 -1.75
CA GLY A 138 -5.29 -1.83 -0.95
C GLY A 138 -4.29 -2.74 -0.24
N LEU A 139 -3.04 -2.29 -0.06
CA LEU A 139 -2.05 -3.01 0.74
C LEU A 139 -2.01 -2.44 2.16
N VAL A 140 -1.71 -3.30 3.13
CA VAL A 140 -1.60 -2.93 4.55
C VAL A 140 -0.15 -3.05 5.00
N ALA A 141 0.34 -2.09 5.79
CA ALA A 141 1.70 -2.16 6.33
C ALA A 141 1.86 -3.36 7.26
N ALA A 142 2.85 -4.19 6.97
CA ALA A 142 3.19 -5.36 7.77
C ALA A 142 4.15 -4.97 8.91
N ALA A 143 4.01 -5.62 10.06
CA ALA A 143 4.90 -5.38 11.21
C ALA A 143 6.39 -5.64 10.90
N ALA A 144 6.68 -6.48 9.89
CA ALA A 144 8.01 -6.83 9.45
C ALA A 144 8.62 -5.83 8.43
N GLY A 145 8.04 -4.63 8.27
CA GLY A 145 8.56 -3.58 7.40
C GLY A 145 8.27 -3.75 5.91
N GLY A 146 7.24 -4.53 5.58
CA GLY A 146 6.75 -4.69 4.21
C GLY A 146 5.30 -4.24 4.10
N PHE A 147 4.66 -4.64 3.01
CA PHE A 147 3.20 -4.57 2.89
C PHE A 147 2.63 -5.96 2.68
N THR A 148 1.43 -6.21 3.19
CA THR A 148 0.68 -7.44 2.93
C THR A 148 -0.59 -7.08 2.19
N LYS A 149 -0.99 -7.94 1.25
CA LYS A 149 -2.33 -7.87 0.66
C LYS A 149 -3.27 -8.60 1.61
N PRO A 150 -4.17 -7.91 2.33
CA PRO A 150 -5.11 -8.60 3.20
C PRO A 150 -6.07 -9.46 2.36
N ASP A 151 -6.56 -10.53 2.96
CA ASP A 151 -7.53 -11.41 2.33
C ASP A 151 -8.93 -10.78 2.39
N TYR A 152 -9.28 -10.04 1.34
CA TYR A 152 -10.59 -9.44 1.15
C TYR A 152 -11.62 -10.46 0.62
N GLY A 153 -11.69 -11.64 1.24
CA GLY A 153 -12.67 -12.67 0.88
C GLY A 153 -14.09 -12.11 0.78
N GLU A 154 -14.95 -12.81 0.04
CA GLU A 154 -16.32 -12.37 -0.32
C GLU A 154 -17.27 -12.05 0.85
N ASP A 155 -16.86 -12.31 2.10
CA ASP A 155 -17.65 -12.11 3.31
C ASP A 155 -17.22 -10.92 4.20
N GLN A 156 -16.20 -10.14 3.85
CA GLN A 156 -15.74 -9.03 4.71
C GLN A 156 -16.40 -7.69 4.38
N VAL A 157 -17.74 -7.69 4.29
CA VAL A 157 -18.51 -6.43 4.22
C VAL A 157 -18.50 -5.78 5.59
N VAL A 158 -17.60 -4.82 5.80
CA VAL A 158 -17.61 -3.98 7.01
C VAL A 158 -18.83 -3.07 6.92
N THR A 159 -19.88 -3.43 7.65
CA THR A 159 -21.10 -2.62 7.72
C THR A 159 -20.79 -1.34 8.50
N LEU A 160 -20.65 -0.23 7.78
CA LEU A 160 -20.52 1.08 8.39
C LEU A 160 -21.85 1.43 9.05
N SER A 161 -21.92 1.20 10.35
CA SER A 161 -23.09 1.55 11.16
C SER A 161 -23.11 3.06 11.38
N PHE A 162 -23.60 3.81 10.38
CA PHE A 162 -23.96 5.20 10.59
C PHE A 162 -25.06 5.25 11.64
N GLY A 163 -24.73 5.68 12.85
CA GLY A 163 -25.65 5.70 13.99
C GLY A 163 -26.96 6.39 13.63
N LYS A 164 -28.01 5.59 13.41
CA LYS A 164 -29.39 6.07 13.30
C LYS A 164 -29.81 6.62 14.65
N LYS A 165 -29.70 7.94 14.83
CA LYS A 165 -30.45 8.66 15.85
C LYS A 165 -31.95 8.34 15.68
N ARG A 166 -32.60 7.97 16.78
CA ARG A 166 -33.96 7.39 16.79
C ARG A 166 -34.96 8.30 16.07
N ALA A 167 -35.79 7.65 15.26
CA ALA A 167 -36.96 8.09 14.52
C ALA A 167 -37.46 9.54 14.71
N ALA A 168 -37.41 10.30 13.61
CA ALA A 168 -38.61 10.89 13.02
C ALA A 168 -38.66 10.53 11.52
N ALA A 169 -39.87 10.46 10.98
CA ALA A 169 -40.36 9.93 9.68
C ALA A 169 -39.56 10.34 8.40
N PRO A 170 -39.84 9.70 7.23
CA PRO A 170 -38.90 9.62 6.12
C PRO A 170 -38.86 10.92 5.30
N ALA A 171 -37.66 11.35 4.93
CA ALA A 171 -37.45 12.31 3.86
C ALA A 171 -36.36 11.76 2.93
N SER A 172 -36.77 11.54 1.69
CA SER A 172 -35.94 11.29 0.51
C SER A 172 -34.97 12.44 0.25
N ASP A 173 -33.84 12.10 -0.37
CA ASP A 173 -32.81 12.99 -0.92
C ASP A 173 -32.09 13.95 0.04
N GLY A 174 -30.85 13.55 0.39
CA GLY A 174 -29.64 14.35 0.15
C GLY A 174 -29.51 15.77 0.70
N ALA A 175 -30.44 16.28 1.51
CA ALA A 175 -30.38 17.64 2.05
C ALA A 175 -30.13 17.62 3.56
N VAL A 176 -29.03 18.27 3.99
CA VAL A 176 -28.77 18.59 5.39
C VAL A 176 -29.43 19.92 5.73
N SER A 177 -30.50 19.89 6.53
CA SER A 177 -31.10 21.12 7.07
C SER A 177 -30.25 21.65 8.23
N LEU A 178 -29.58 22.79 8.01
CA LEU A 178 -28.98 23.60 9.06
C LEU A 178 -30.09 24.37 9.78
N GLY A 179 -30.62 23.81 10.87
CA GLY A 179 -31.70 24.47 11.59
C GLY A 179 -32.08 23.77 12.89
N SER A 180 -31.17 23.70 13.86
CA SER A 180 -31.55 23.57 15.28
C SER A 180 -30.36 23.84 16.20
N LYS A 181 -30.47 24.92 16.98
CA LYS A 181 -29.59 25.34 18.08
C LYS A 181 -29.40 24.21 19.10
N PRO A 182 -28.17 23.78 19.45
CA PRO A 182 -27.97 22.83 20.55
C PRO A 182 -28.12 23.56 21.88
N THR A 183 -29.17 23.23 22.62
CA THR A 183 -29.26 23.51 24.05
C THR A 183 -28.63 22.35 24.82
N THR A 184 -27.76 22.69 25.77
CA THR A 184 -27.15 21.85 26.82
C THR A 184 -25.84 21.15 26.44
N ALA A 185 -24.73 21.78 26.84
CA ALA A 185 -23.38 21.20 26.87
C ALA A 185 -23.14 20.38 28.16
N PRO A 186 -22.41 19.26 28.12
CA PRO A 186 -21.84 18.60 29.30
C PRO A 186 -20.60 19.36 29.82
N PRO A 187 -20.24 19.23 31.11
CA PRO A 187 -19.21 20.06 31.76
C PRO A 187 -17.82 19.79 31.17
N VAL A 188 -17.20 20.85 30.65
CA VAL A 188 -15.82 20.85 30.14
C VAL A 188 -14.82 20.77 31.29
N SER A 189 -13.87 19.83 31.16
CA SER A 189 -12.69 19.74 32.03
C SER A 189 -11.83 21.00 31.85
N ALA A 190 -11.36 21.59 32.94
CA ALA A 190 -10.62 22.84 32.93
C ALA A 190 -9.30 22.72 32.12
N PRO A 191 -9.03 23.65 31.18
CA PRO A 191 -7.79 23.63 30.40
C PRO A 191 -6.56 24.11 31.23
N PRO A 192 -5.35 23.67 30.88
CA PRO A 192 -4.12 24.06 31.54
C PRO A 192 -3.82 25.57 31.36
N ALA A 193 -3.30 26.20 32.41
CA ALA A 193 -3.03 27.64 32.45
C ALA A 193 -2.04 28.07 31.35
N GLY A 194 -2.45 29.01 30.48
CA GLY A 194 -1.59 29.65 29.48
C GLY A 194 -2.10 29.62 28.04
N VAL A 195 -3.22 28.94 27.76
CA VAL A 195 -3.89 28.97 26.45
C VAL A 195 -5.26 29.62 26.59
N GLY A 196 -5.37 30.86 26.08
CA GLY A 196 -6.65 31.55 25.99
C GLY A 196 -7.45 30.99 24.83
N PHE A 197 -8.37 30.06 25.10
CA PHE A 197 -9.43 29.74 24.16
C PHE A 197 -10.48 30.84 24.27
N VAL A 198 -10.56 31.69 23.24
CA VAL A 198 -11.63 32.68 23.11
C VAL A 198 -12.93 31.91 22.87
N ASP A 199 -13.91 32.12 23.73
CA ASP A 199 -15.23 31.50 23.63
C ASP A 199 -16.07 32.29 22.62
N PHE A 200 -16.12 31.83 21.37
CA PHE A 200 -16.87 32.46 20.28
C PHE A 200 -18.39 32.26 20.38
N SER A 201 -18.90 31.78 21.51
CA SER A 201 -20.33 31.51 21.67
C SER A 201 -21.15 32.72 22.14
N ASP A 202 -20.51 33.83 22.51
CA ASP A 202 -21.16 35.06 23.02
C ASP A 202 -20.92 36.32 22.15
N ASP A 203 -20.27 36.18 20.98
CA ASP A 203 -19.80 37.33 20.17
C ASP A 203 -20.10 37.18 18.66
N LEU A 204 -21.07 36.33 18.30
CA LEU A 204 -21.55 36.20 16.90
C LEU A 204 -22.89 36.89 16.64
N ASP A 205 -23.36 37.69 17.61
CA ASP A 205 -24.42 38.66 17.40
C ASP A 205 -23.81 40.01 16.99
N MET A 206 -22.80 39.96 16.11
CA MET A 206 -22.17 41.14 15.52
C MET A 206 -23.19 41.83 14.62
N ASP A 207 -23.72 42.93 15.15
CA ASP A 207 -24.24 44.05 14.39
C ASP A 207 -23.26 44.42 13.25
N ASP A 208 -23.80 44.98 12.17
CA ASP A 208 -23.14 45.44 10.91
C ASP A 208 -22.02 46.49 11.11
N ASP A 209 -21.08 46.27 12.04
CA ASP A 209 -19.89 47.11 12.21
C ASP A 209 -18.72 46.43 11.48
N ASP A 210 -18.51 46.85 10.23
CA ASP A 210 -17.38 46.50 9.33
C ASP A 210 -15.97 46.79 9.92
N ASP A 211 -15.88 47.21 11.18
CA ASP A 211 -14.64 47.60 11.87
C ASP A 211 -13.88 46.41 12.52
N ASP A 212 -14.50 45.23 12.63
CA ASP A 212 -13.86 44.00 13.12
C ASP A 212 -13.40 43.04 11.99
N LEU A 213 -13.60 43.45 10.73
CA LEU A 213 -12.97 42.78 9.60
C LEU A 213 -11.50 43.17 9.50
N ILE A 214 -10.62 42.17 9.52
CA ILE A 214 -9.17 42.35 9.42
C ILE A 214 -8.85 43.16 8.15
N ASP A 215 -8.30 44.37 8.32
CA ASP A 215 -7.90 45.23 7.21
C ASP A 215 -6.72 44.60 6.45
N GLU A 216 -7.02 44.15 5.23
CA GLU A 216 -6.08 43.46 4.35
C GLU A 216 -4.91 44.36 3.89
N ASP A 217 -5.08 45.68 3.93
CA ASP A 217 -4.02 46.65 3.63
C ASP A 217 -3.02 46.82 4.79
N THR A 218 -3.38 46.38 6.00
CA THR A 218 -2.49 46.42 7.19
C THR A 218 -1.66 45.13 7.35
N LEU A 219 -1.97 44.06 6.58
CA LEU A 219 -1.29 42.77 6.71
C LEU A 219 0.12 42.71 6.09
N LEU A 220 0.40 43.49 5.04
CA LEU A 220 1.73 43.62 4.44
C LEU A 220 2.12 45.10 4.32
N THR A 221 2.91 45.57 5.26
CA THR A 221 3.44 46.94 5.21
C THR A 221 4.65 47.04 4.27
N ASP A 222 4.88 48.21 3.66
CA ASP A 222 6.05 48.47 2.79
C ASP A 222 7.39 48.17 3.49
N ALA A 223 7.42 48.26 4.82
CA ALA A 223 8.57 47.88 5.63
C ALA A 223 8.88 46.38 5.52
N ASP A 224 7.86 45.53 5.41
CA ASP A 224 8.01 44.08 5.26
C ASP A 224 8.47 43.69 3.85
N LEU A 225 8.03 44.43 2.83
CA LEU A 225 8.49 44.28 1.44
C LEU A 225 9.99 44.61 1.27
N SER A 226 10.51 45.48 2.13
CA SER A 226 11.93 45.92 2.10
C SER A 226 12.89 44.99 2.85
N ARG A 227 12.40 43.93 3.50
CA ARG A 227 13.28 42.99 4.21
C ARG A 227 14.11 42.19 3.20
N PRO A 228 15.44 42.12 3.37
CA PRO A 228 16.27 41.31 2.50
C PRO A 228 15.87 39.83 2.65
N LEU A 229 15.56 39.19 1.53
CA LEU A 229 15.35 37.75 1.48
C LEU A 229 16.73 37.09 1.63
N ASN A 230 16.97 36.43 2.76
CA ASN A 230 18.12 35.54 2.89
C ASN A 230 17.83 34.27 2.06
N ILE A 231 18.25 34.32 0.80
CA ILE A 231 18.37 33.16 -0.10
C ILE A 231 19.73 32.48 0.04
#